data_AF-A0A5C5TD25-F1
#
_entry.id   AF-A0A5C5TD25-F1
#
_cell.length_a   1.000
_cell.length_b   1.000
_cell.length_c   1.000
_cell.angle_alpha   90.00
_cell.angle_beta   90.00
_cell.angle_gamma   90.00
#
_symmetry.space_group_name_H-M   'P 1'
#
loop_
_entity.id
_entity.type
_entity.pdbx_description
1 polymer ?
#
loop_
_entity_poly.entity_id
_entity_poly.type
_entity_poly.pdbx_seq_one_letter_code
_entity_poly.pdbx_strand_id
1 'polypeptide(L)'
;MDKDDIRRESGGDDTPVADRRDFLKAATLVGGAAAAFGAMGHKFASAQNIQLAQATPAMSDKPWWPHPKWGKDDQAGASNHITPAKVLDSAKWIKDGKIYRIGRVYEAAMPKFGDRAFTLRIPGAPTGGPFGANKLIYFDEYLSTEIGQTGTQFDGLGHIGVQMGKDGDKNEMRFYNGVTLQEMTVAGGLSVSTGLTRLGIENCKPLFTRAHLFDIEGLKGKMLEAGEEIKLADLRAAMQKQNMKEEDIKEGDGLFFNTGWGKLWMKNNDKFNSGEPGIGLEVAKWIIDKGATVIGADTWATEVVPNPDKTLAFAVHAEVICKNGIYNHENLDFTALIADNKYQFVYVFSPAPIKGGTGSNGGPLAMT
;
A
#
# COMPACT_ATOMS: atom_id res chain seq x y z
N MET A 1 -57.87 35.50 31.84
CA MET A 1 -58.69 34.55 32.62
C MET A 1 -58.40 33.20 31.99
N ASP A 2 -57.35 32.49 32.37
CA ASP A 2 -56.90 31.99 33.69
C ASP A 2 -57.17 30.48 33.76
N LYS A 3 -56.35 29.76 34.51
CA LYS A 3 -56.32 28.30 34.54
C LYS A 3 -57.25 27.75 35.62
N ASP A 4 -57.43 26.44 35.53
CA ASP A 4 -57.99 25.51 36.53
C ASP A 4 -59.50 25.25 36.50
N ASP A 5 -59.81 23.99 36.86
CA ASP A 5 -61.09 23.29 36.90
C ASP A 5 -61.93 23.14 35.61
N ILE A 6 -61.68 22.02 34.90
CA ILE A 6 -62.65 20.91 34.88
C ILE A 6 -61.91 19.57 35.09
N ARG A 7 -62.33 18.80 36.10
CA ARG A 7 -61.97 17.39 36.35
C ARG A 7 -63.19 16.48 36.04
N ARG A 8 -62.94 15.18 35.81
CA ARG A 8 -63.90 14.08 35.50
C ARG A 8 -64.40 14.11 34.04
N GLU A 9 -64.71 13.02 33.33
CA GLU A 9 -64.60 11.54 33.44
C GLU A 9 -64.91 10.97 32.02
N SER A 10 -64.49 9.80 31.51
CA SER A 10 -63.56 8.74 31.95
C SER A 10 -63.29 7.71 30.81
N GLY A 11 -62.06 7.19 30.67
CA GLY A 11 -61.69 6.12 29.70
C GLY A 11 -61.32 6.60 28.28
N GLY A 12 -60.39 5.98 27.55
CA GLY A 12 -59.46 4.91 27.92
C GLY A 12 -58.88 4.24 26.66
N ASP A 13 -57.56 4.01 26.62
CA ASP A 13 -56.95 2.85 25.92
C ASP A 13 -55.53 2.61 26.48
N ASP A 14 -55.16 1.35 26.66
CA ASP A 14 -53.92 0.94 27.33
C ASP A 14 -52.84 0.54 26.30
N THR A 15 -51.67 1.17 26.38
CA THR A 15 -50.43 0.60 25.81
C THR A 15 -49.22 0.92 26.70
N PRO A 16 -48.59 -0.08 27.36
CA PRO A 16 -47.47 0.17 28.25
C PRO A 16 -46.19 0.60 27.51
N VAL A 17 -45.50 1.60 28.04
CA VAL A 17 -44.11 1.90 27.67
C VAL A 17 -43.21 0.81 28.25
N ALA A 18 -42.55 0.04 27.39
CA ALA A 18 -41.64 -1.03 27.82
C ALA A 18 -40.28 -0.47 28.30
N ASP A 19 -39.84 -0.91 29.48
CA ASP A 19 -38.63 -0.45 30.16
C ASP A 19 -37.34 -1.07 29.58
N ARG A 20 -36.22 -0.35 29.71
CA ARG A 20 -34.91 -0.73 29.16
C ARG A 20 -34.21 -1.79 30.03
N ARG A 21 -34.69 -3.04 30.06
CA ARG A 21 -33.99 -4.12 30.79
C ARG A 21 -34.03 -5.55 30.24
N ASP A 22 -34.95 -5.90 29.34
CA ASP A 22 -35.13 -7.29 28.90
C ASP A 22 -34.48 -7.62 27.53
N PHE A 23 -33.14 -7.78 27.50
CA PHE A 23 -32.43 -8.32 26.32
C PHE A 23 -31.45 -9.46 26.63
N LEU A 24 -31.68 -10.21 27.71
CA LEU A 24 -30.83 -11.33 28.14
C LEU A 24 -31.67 -12.49 28.71
N LYS A 25 -32.24 -13.33 27.82
CA LYS A 25 -32.51 -14.79 27.97
C LYS A 25 -33.43 -15.32 26.85
N ALA A 26 -32.84 -15.88 25.80
CA ALA A 26 -33.54 -16.80 24.88
C ALA A 26 -32.52 -17.66 24.11
N ALA A 27 -31.88 -18.60 24.81
CA ALA A 27 -31.01 -19.59 24.18
C ALA A 27 -31.31 -20.98 24.76
N THR A 28 -32.10 -21.79 24.05
CA THR A 28 -31.92 -23.25 23.90
C THR A 28 -32.94 -23.91 22.95
N LEU A 29 -32.40 -24.61 21.95
CA LEU A 29 -32.88 -25.84 21.28
C LEU A 29 -34.37 -26.05 20.90
N VAL A 30 -34.65 -25.94 19.60
CA VAL A 30 -35.12 -27.05 18.73
C VAL A 30 -34.40 -26.87 17.37
N GLY A 31 -33.91 -27.87 16.63
CA GLY A 31 -33.99 -29.32 16.82
C GLY A 31 -34.33 -30.06 15.51
N GLY A 32 -33.45 -30.01 14.51
CA GLY A 32 -33.44 -30.98 13.39
C GLY A 32 -34.14 -30.60 12.08
N ALA A 33 -33.36 -30.08 11.13
CA ALA A 33 -33.59 -30.25 9.68
C ALA A 33 -32.25 -30.11 8.95
N ALA A 34 -31.61 -31.22 8.60
CA ALA A 34 -30.33 -31.23 7.88
C ALA A 34 -30.50 -31.93 6.52
N ALA A 35 -30.31 -31.18 5.43
CA ALA A 35 -29.72 -31.67 4.16
C ALA A 35 -29.60 -30.54 3.13
N ALA A 36 -28.55 -30.63 2.29
CA ALA A 36 -28.44 -29.98 0.98
C ALA A 36 -28.34 -28.44 0.90
N PHE A 37 -27.33 -27.85 1.54
CA PHE A 37 -26.49 -26.88 0.81
C PHE A 37 -25.20 -27.57 0.39
N GLY A 38 -25.14 -27.99 -0.87
CA GLY A 38 -23.98 -28.63 -1.46
C GLY A 38 -22.79 -27.67 -1.54
N ALA A 39 -21.59 -28.20 -1.38
CA ALA A 39 -20.37 -27.41 -1.32
C ALA A 39 -20.07 -26.69 -2.65
N MET A 40 -20.48 -25.42 -2.77
CA MET A 40 -19.68 -24.44 -3.51
C MET A 40 -18.45 -24.11 -2.67
N GLY A 41 -17.46 -24.99 -2.74
CA GLY A 41 -16.12 -24.71 -2.26
C GLY A 41 -15.52 -23.59 -3.08
N HIS A 42 -15.72 -22.35 -2.65
CA HIS A 42 -14.88 -21.24 -3.08
C HIS A 42 -13.44 -21.60 -2.68
N LYS A 43 -12.67 -22.09 -3.65
CA LYS A 43 -11.22 -22.10 -3.58
C LYS A 43 -10.78 -20.64 -3.55
N PHE A 44 -10.70 -20.07 -2.34
CA PHE A 44 -9.78 -18.97 -2.12
C PHE A 44 -8.41 -19.51 -2.49
N ALA A 45 -7.80 -18.89 -3.51
CA ALA A 45 -6.41 -19.18 -3.86
C ALA A 45 -5.53 -18.65 -2.73
N SER A 46 -5.32 -19.48 -1.71
CA SER A 46 -4.20 -19.31 -0.80
C SER A 46 -2.95 -19.21 -1.66
N ALA A 47 -2.19 -18.12 -1.53
CA ALA A 47 -0.89 -18.02 -2.17
C ALA A 47 -0.11 -19.31 -1.85
N GLN A 48 0.43 -19.99 -2.86
CA GLN A 48 1.28 -21.13 -2.61
C GLN A 48 2.40 -20.67 -1.68
N ASN A 49 2.73 -21.46 -0.66
CA ASN A 49 3.75 -21.09 0.34
C ASN A 49 5.08 -20.76 -0.35
N ILE A 50 5.32 -19.46 -0.64
CA ILE A 50 6.63 -18.97 -1.05
C ILE A 50 7.52 -19.22 0.15
N GLN A 51 8.40 -20.21 0.04
CA GLN A 51 9.36 -20.57 1.07
C GLN A 51 10.43 -19.47 1.14
N LEU A 52 10.10 -18.37 1.81
CA LEU A 52 11.01 -17.26 2.08
C LEU A 52 12.16 -17.75 2.95
N ALA A 53 13.35 -17.19 2.72
CA ALA A 53 14.52 -17.52 3.50
C ALA A 53 14.35 -17.15 4.97
N GLN A 54 14.76 -18.06 5.86
CA GLN A 54 14.88 -17.81 7.30
C GLN A 54 16.37 -17.78 7.66
N ALA A 55 17.04 -16.67 7.36
CA ALA A 55 18.44 -16.47 7.76
C ALA A 55 18.60 -15.12 8.48
N THR A 56 19.34 -15.14 9.58
CA THR A 56 19.72 -13.94 10.33
C THR A 56 20.89 -13.25 9.60
N PRO A 57 20.74 -12.00 9.13
CA PRO A 57 21.84 -11.31 8.45
C PRO A 57 22.99 -11.00 9.42
N ALA A 58 24.23 -11.21 8.98
CA ALA A 58 25.38 -10.61 9.64
C ALA A 58 25.37 -9.09 9.39
N MET A 59 25.07 -8.30 10.42
CA MET A 59 24.92 -6.85 10.29
C MET A 59 26.27 -6.12 10.30
N SER A 60 26.31 -5.00 9.56
CA SER A 60 27.38 -4.00 9.60
C SER A 60 27.55 -3.41 11.01
N ASP A 61 28.80 -3.23 11.47
CA ASP A 61 29.15 -2.68 12.79
C ASP A 61 28.70 -1.22 13.02
N LYS A 62 28.21 -0.52 11.99
CA LYS A 62 27.74 0.87 12.08
C LYS A 62 26.23 0.98 11.85
N PRO A 63 25.49 1.71 12.70
CA PRO A 63 24.08 2.01 12.47
C PRO A 63 23.90 2.90 11.22
N TRP A 64 22.81 2.71 10.49
CA TRP A 64 22.41 3.57 9.37
C TRP A 64 21.70 4.87 9.81
N TRP A 65 21.54 5.05 11.12
CA TRP A 65 20.78 6.13 11.73
C TRP A 65 21.63 6.95 12.72
N PRO A 66 21.27 8.23 12.98
CA PRO A 66 20.19 8.98 12.36
C PRO A 66 20.49 9.36 10.90
N HIS A 67 19.47 9.65 10.11
CA HIS A 67 19.63 9.96 8.70
C HIS A 67 20.51 11.23 8.50
N PRO A 68 21.63 11.16 7.76
CA PRO A 68 22.66 12.21 7.78
C PRO A 68 22.19 13.55 7.20
N LYS A 69 21.15 13.54 6.35
CA LYS A 69 20.61 14.76 5.70
C LYS A 69 19.40 15.38 6.41
N TRP A 70 18.62 14.60 7.14
CA TRP A 70 17.33 15.04 7.73
C TRP A 70 17.31 14.99 9.26
N GLY A 71 18.29 14.33 9.89
CA GLY A 71 18.45 14.29 11.33
C GLY A 71 17.57 13.24 12.03
N LYS A 72 17.79 13.09 13.33
CA LYS A 72 17.21 12.05 14.21
C LYS A 72 15.68 12.12 14.39
N ASP A 73 15.09 13.30 14.17
CA ASP A 73 13.68 13.54 14.43
C ASP A 73 12.83 13.38 13.15
N ASP A 74 13.46 13.10 12.00
CA ASP A 74 12.76 12.90 10.73
C ASP A 74 11.88 11.62 10.73
N GLN A 75 10.73 11.76 10.07
CA GLN A 75 9.73 10.72 9.82
C GLN A 75 9.18 10.76 8.39
N ALA A 76 9.64 11.72 7.57
CA ALA A 76 9.16 11.93 6.20
C ALA A 76 10.10 11.32 5.14
N GLY A 77 11.31 10.90 5.52
CA GLY A 77 12.27 10.21 4.65
C GLY A 77 12.46 10.92 3.32
N ALA A 78 12.49 10.17 2.23
CA ALA A 78 12.78 10.70 0.91
C ALA A 78 11.70 11.68 0.38
N SER A 79 10.50 11.72 0.96
CA SER A 79 9.50 12.76 0.63
C SER A 79 9.99 14.17 1.02
N ASN A 80 11.04 14.28 1.85
CA ASN A 80 11.77 15.53 2.09
C ASN A 80 12.44 16.13 0.84
N HIS A 81 12.67 15.36 -0.23
CA HIS A 81 13.15 15.91 -1.51
C HIS A 81 12.07 16.74 -2.24
N ILE A 82 10.79 16.61 -1.89
CA ILE A 82 9.68 17.37 -2.48
C ILE A 82 9.63 18.79 -1.90
N THR A 83 10.56 19.62 -2.37
CA THR A 83 10.65 21.05 -2.07
C THR A 83 9.86 21.88 -3.08
N PRO A 84 9.53 23.16 -2.79
CA PRO A 84 8.93 24.06 -3.78
C PRO A 84 9.74 24.16 -5.09
N ALA A 85 11.08 24.12 -5.00
CA ALA A 85 11.95 24.10 -6.16
C ALA A 85 11.81 22.79 -6.98
N LYS A 86 11.68 21.64 -6.30
CA LYS A 86 11.43 20.34 -6.95
C LYS A 86 10.06 20.31 -7.65
N VAL A 87 9.03 20.87 -7.02
CA VAL A 87 7.68 20.98 -7.62
C VAL A 87 7.72 21.84 -8.88
N LEU A 88 8.37 23.01 -8.83
CA LEU A 88 8.54 23.88 -9.99
C LEU A 88 9.41 23.29 -11.09
N ASP A 89 10.42 22.46 -10.76
CA ASP A 89 11.19 21.73 -11.77
C ASP A 89 10.36 20.63 -12.44
N SER A 90 9.58 19.90 -11.64
CA SER A 90 8.73 18.82 -12.11
C SER A 90 7.61 19.34 -13.00
N ALA A 91 6.99 20.47 -12.66
CA ALA A 91 5.95 21.08 -13.48
C ALA A 91 6.41 21.40 -14.92
N LYS A 92 7.72 21.63 -15.15
CA LYS A 92 8.28 21.86 -16.50
C LYS A 92 8.26 20.59 -17.38
N TRP A 93 8.08 19.41 -16.82
CA TRP A 93 8.02 18.15 -17.57
C TRP A 93 6.65 17.86 -18.16
N ILE A 94 5.59 18.57 -17.72
CA ILE A 94 4.27 18.53 -18.34
C ILE A 94 4.35 19.29 -19.67
N LYS A 95 4.14 18.61 -20.80
CA LYS A 95 4.26 19.15 -22.17
C LYS A 95 2.95 19.08 -22.93
N ASP A 96 2.27 17.93 -22.91
CA ASP A 96 1.00 17.73 -23.61
C ASP A 96 -0.23 17.75 -22.69
N GLY A 97 -0.03 17.78 -21.37
CA GLY A 97 -1.09 17.90 -20.39
C GLY A 97 -1.94 16.63 -20.24
N LYS A 98 -1.54 15.51 -20.85
CA LYS A 98 -2.22 14.23 -20.65
C LYS A 98 -2.04 13.75 -19.21
N ILE A 99 -3.08 13.12 -18.68
CA ILE A 99 -3.09 12.50 -17.36
C ILE A 99 -3.39 11.01 -17.54
N TYR A 100 -2.49 10.16 -17.08
CA TYR A 100 -2.64 8.71 -17.06
C TYR A 100 -2.86 8.28 -15.62
N ARG A 101 -3.92 7.51 -15.37
CA ARG A 101 -4.04 6.75 -14.12
C ARG A 101 -3.10 5.55 -14.23
N ILE A 102 -2.13 5.47 -13.33
CA ILE A 102 -1.17 4.35 -13.25
C ILE A 102 -1.46 3.41 -12.06
N GLY A 103 -2.58 3.64 -11.35
CA GLY A 103 -3.12 2.72 -10.35
C GLY A 103 -4.27 1.88 -10.88
N ARG A 104 -4.39 0.66 -10.37
CA ARG A 104 -5.40 -0.33 -10.74
C ARG A 104 -6.72 -0.08 -10.01
N VAL A 105 -7.79 -0.71 -10.50
CA VAL A 105 -9.08 -0.76 -9.78
C VAL A 105 -8.94 -1.71 -8.60
N TYR A 106 -9.46 -1.30 -7.44
CA TYR A 106 -9.51 -2.13 -6.24
C TYR A 106 -10.82 -2.92 -6.24
N GLU A 107 -10.71 -4.24 -6.12
CA GLU A 107 -11.85 -5.14 -6.11
C GLU A 107 -11.51 -6.41 -5.31
N ALA A 108 -12.52 -7.07 -4.72
CA ALA A 108 -12.29 -8.21 -3.83
C ALA A 108 -11.50 -9.35 -4.51
N ALA A 109 -11.67 -9.54 -5.82
CA ALA A 109 -11.04 -10.58 -6.62
C ALA A 109 -9.58 -10.29 -7.01
N MET A 110 -9.05 -9.07 -6.79
CA MET A 110 -7.66 -8.73 -7.15
C MET A 110 -6.63 -9.62 -6.42
N PRO A 111 -5.45 -9.86 -7.01
CA PRO A 111 -4.41 -10.61 -6.31
C PRO A 111 -3.96 -9.85 -5.06
N LYS A 112 -3.63 -10.60 -4.02
CA LYS A 112 -3.27 -10.10 -2.69
C LYS A 112 -2.20 -11.03 -2.12
N PHE A 113 -1.20 -10.48 -1.44
CA PHE A 113 -0.16 -11.26 -0.78
C PHE A 113 -0.72 -11.93 0.48
N GLY A 114 -0.56 -13.26 0.61
CA GLY A 114 -1.09 -14.02 1.74
C GLY A 114 -2.62 -13.87 1.91
N ASP A 115 -3.07 -13.87 3.17
CA ASP A 115 -4.49 -13.82 3.54
C ASP A 115 -5.07 -12.38 3.65
N ARG A 116 -4.40 -11.37 3.08
CA ARG A 116 -4.85 -9.97 3.07
C ARG A 116 -6.26 -9.85 2.45
N ALA A 117 -7.08 -8.95 2.97
CA ALA A 117 -8.49 -8.81 2.64
C ALA A 117 -8.81 -7.50 1.91
N PHE A 118 -9.80 -7.52 1.01
CA PHE A 118 -10.42 -6.30 0.50
C PHE A 118 -11.93 -6.52 0.43
N THR A 119 -12.64 -6.08 1.47
CA THR A 119 -14.08 -6.31 1.64
C THR A 119 -14.81 -4.98 1.70
N LEU A 120 -15.46 -4.62 0.60
CA LEU A 120 -16.39 -3.50 0.53
C LEU A 120 -17.82 -4.00 0.79
N ARG A 121 -18.54 -3.32 1.69
CA ARG A 121 -19.94 -3.59 2.00
C ARG A 121 -20.74 -2.29 1.97
N ILE A 122 -21.76 -2.25 1.12
CA ILE A 122 -22.86 -1.29 1.23
C ILE A 122 -23.85 -1.83 2.28
N PRO A 123 -24.15 -1.10 3.38
CA PRO A 123 -24.94 -1.64 4.49
C PRO A 123 -26.47 -1.66 4.22
N GLY A 124 -26.95 -0.86 3.26
CA GLY A 124 -28.36 -0.85 2.82
C GLY A 124 -28.54 -0.23 1.43
N ALA A 125 -29.67 -0.52 0.77
CA ALA A 125 -30.00 -0.01 -0.57
C ALA A 125 -31.38 0.70 -0.63
N PRO A 126 -31.44 2.05 -0.50
CA PRO A 126 -30.34 2.95 -0.16
C PRO A 126 -29.83 2.73 1.27
N THR A 127 -28.67 3.29 1.60
CA THR A 127 -28.13 3.21 2.98
C THR A 127 -28.91 4.13 3.92
N GLY A 128 -29.38 5.28 3.43
CA GLY A 128 -30.23 6.19 4.19
C GLY A 128 -31.28 6.89 3.34
N GLY A 129 -32.33 7.35 4.03
CA GLY A 129 -33.41 8.16 3.49
C GLY A 129 -34.71 7.40 3.22
N PRO A 130 -35.74 8.06 2.65
CA PRO A 130 -35.73 9.47 2.21
C PRO A 130 -35.75 10.47 3.37
N PHE A 131 -34.97 11.54 3.26
CA PHE A 131 -34.93 12.66 4.21
C PHE A 131 -35.47 13.96 3.61
N GLY A 132 -36.21 14.73 4.42
CA GLY A 132 -36.76 16.03 4.05
C GLY A 132 -37.88 15.98 3.00
N ALA A 133 -38.52 17.14 2.76
CA ALA A 133 -39.56 17.27 1.73
C ALA A 133 -39.03 17.02 0.30
N ASN A 134 -37.72 17.20 0.10
CA ASN A 134 -36.98 16.91 -1.12
C ASN A 134 -36.59 15.42 -1.30
N LYS A 135 -36.92 14.55 -0.34
CA LYS A 135 -36.75 13.08 -0.42
C LYS A 135 -35.30 12.62 -0.72
N LEU A 136 -34.31 13.23 -0.08
CA LEU A 136 -32.89 12.87 -0.25
C LEU A 136 -32.63 11.43 0.22
N ILE A 137 -31.95 10.64 -0.63
CA ILE A 137 -31.45 9.30 -0.32
C ILE A 137 -29.94 9.23 -0.62
N TYR A 138 -29.22 8.30 0.02
CA TYR A 138 -27.79 8.11 -0.22
C TYR A 138 -27.33 6.66 0.00
N PHE A 139 -26.11 6.37 -0.48
CA PHE A 139 -25.36 5.15 -0.18
C PHE A 139 -24.07 5.53 0.56
N ASP A 140 -23.71 4.76 1.59
CA ASP A 140 -22.37 4.79 2.18
C ASP A 140 -21.73 3.39 2.01
N GLU A 141 -20.41 3.29 2.13
CA GLU A 141 -19.69 2.02 2.21
C GLU A 141 -18.97 1.81 3.54
N TYR A 142 -18.81 0.55 3.91
CA TYR A 142 -17.82 0.09 4.87
C TYR A 142 -16.75 -0.70 4.12
N LEU A 143 -15.48 -0.32 4.31
CA LEU A 143 -14.32 -1.01 3.73
C LEU A 143 -13.46 -1.59 4.85
N SER A 144 -13.22 -2.90 4.81
CA SER A 144 -12.25 -3.59 5.67
C SER A 144 -11.13 -4.16 4.80
N THR A 145 -9.90 -3.67 5.01
CA THR A 145 -8.73 -3.98 4.20
C THR A 145 -7.42 -3.53 4.86
N GLU A 146 -6.30 -4.16 4.51
CA GLU A 146 -4.97 -3.64 4.80
C GLU A 146 -4.69 -2.44 3.88
N ILE A 147 -4.99 -1.24 4.39
CA ILE A 147 -5.10 0.01 3.63
C ILE A 147 -3.90 0.35 2.74
N GLY A 148 -2.68 -0.03 3.13
CA GLY A 148 -1.46 0.26 2.37
C GLY A 148 -0.83 -0.97 1.72
N GLN A 149 -1.53 -2.10 1.71
CA GLN A 149 -0.96 -3.42 1.41
C GLN A 149 -1.90 -4.25 0.51
N THR A 150 -2.81 -3.62 -0.22
CA THR A 150 -3.75 -4.29 -1.13
C THR A 150 -3.96 -3.46 -2.38
N GLY A 151 -4.22 -4.12 -3.52
CA GLY A 151 -4.37 -3.42 -4.79
C GLY A 151 -3.06 -2.81 -5.28
N THR A 152 -3.14 -1.70 -6.02
CA THR A 152 -2.01 -0.77 -6.14
C THR A 152 -1.70 -0.24 -4.74
N GLN A 153 -0.50 -0.48 -4.22
CA GLN A 153 -0.22 -0.29 -2.79
C GLN A 153 1.04 0.57 -2.58
N PHE A 154 1.00 1.49 -1.62
CA PHE A 154 2.10 2.39 -1.30
C PHE A 154 2.60 2.14 0.13
N ASP A 155 3.85 1.72 0.25
CA ASP A 155 4.47 1.39 1.54
C ASP A 155 5.02 2.63 2.22
N GLY A 156 4.56 2.89 3.44
CA GLY A 156 5.13 3.91 4.31
C GLY A 156 6.37 3.42 5.05
N LEU A 157 7.11 4.35 5.66
CA LEU A 157 8.39 4.06 6.33
C LEU A 157 8.23 3.23 7.61
N GLY A 158 7.01 3.13 8.13
CA GLY A 158 6.63 2.21 9.21
C GLY A 158 6.24 0.80 8.75
N HIS A 159 6.18 0.51 7.45
CA HIS A 159 5.81 -0.82 6.95
C HIS A 159 6.90 -1.87 7.21
N ILE A 160 8.15 -1.53 6.89
CA ILE A 160 9.30 -2.45 6.93
C ILE A 160 10.27 -2.04 8.02
N GLY A 161 10.54 -2.97 8.93
CA GLY A 161 11.63 -2.90 9.89
C GLY A 161 12.57 -4.09 9.71
N VAL A 162 13.79 -3.96 10.22
CA VAL A 162 14.74 -5.07 10.33
C VAL A 162 14.92 -5.44 11.80
N GLN A 163 15.11 -6.72 12.05
CA GLN A 163 15.55 -7.20 13.35
C GLN A 163 17.07 -7.17 13.43
N MET A 164 17.60 -6.50 14.46
CA MET A 164 19.00 -6.56 14.86
C MET A 164 19.16 -7.54 16.03
N GLY A 165 20.41 -7.79 16.44
CA GLY A 165 20.70 -8.56 17.65
C GLY A 165 20.39 -10.06 17.51
N LYS A 166 19.77 -10.65 18.54
CA LYS A 166 19.39 -12.07 18.58
C LYS A 166 18.00 -12.27 18.00
N ASP A 167 17.77 -13.39 17.31
CA ASP A 167 16.44 -13.79 16.82
C ASP A 167 15.36 -13.70 17.92
N GLY A 168 14.18 -13.18 17.56
CA GLY A 168 13.10 -12.88 18.51
C GLY A 168 13.27 -11.66 19.43
N ASP A 169 14.46 -11.05 19.57
CA ASP A 169 14.68 -9.85 20.38
C ASP A 169 14.00 -8.58 19.81
N LYS A 170 12.81 -8.31 20.35
CA LYS A 170 12.00 -7.11 20.05
C LYS A 170 12.65 -5.80 20.47
N ASN A 171 13.65 -5.79 21.35
CA ASN A 171 14.34 -4.56 21.75
C ASN A 171 15.33 -4.09 20.67
N GLU A 172 15.72 -5.00 19.78
CA GLU A 172 16.67 -4.75 18.70
C GLU A 172 16.00 -4.67 17.31
N MET A 173 14.67 -4.65 17.26
CA MET A 173 13.94 -4.29 16.04
C MET A 173 14.04 -2.77 15.77
N ARG A 174 14.37 -2.41 14.53
CA ARG A 174 14.58 -1.04 14.06
C ARG A 174 13.84 -0.80 12.76
N PHE A 175 13.26 0.39 12.63
CA PHE A 175 12.61 0.89 11.43
C PHE A 175 13.42 2.05 10.83
N TYR A 176 12.83 2.79 9.90
CA TYR A 176 13.43 4.01 9.36
C TYR A 176 13.96 4.96 10.46
N ASN A 177 15.09 5.60 10.19
CA ASN A 177 15.79 6.50 11.12
C ASN A 177 16.15 5.88 12.49
N GLY A 178 16.18 4.54 12.59
CA GLY A 178 16.52 3.82 13.82
C GLY A 178 15.39 3.74 14.85
N VAL A 179 14.16 4.13 14.48
CA VAL A 179 13.00 4.09 15.38
C VAL A 179 12.79 2.67 15.88
N THR A 180 12.68 2.52 17.19
CA THR A 180 12.50 1.22 17.85
C THR A 180 11.05 0.73 17.79
N LEU A 181 10.82 -0.58 17.88
CA LEU A 181 9.47 -1.14 17.97
C LEU A 181 8.67 -0.57 19.17
N GLN A 182 9.38 -0.19 20.24
CA GLN A 182 8.84 0.43 21.44
C GLN A 182 8.41 1.88 21.22
N GLU A 183 9.04 2.62 20.30
CA GLU A 183 8.59 3.96 19.87
C GLU A 183 7.47 3.90 18.83
N MET A 184 7.40 2.82 18.05
CA MET A 184 6.31 2.55 17.10
C MET A 184 5.00 2.16 17.79
N THR A 185 5.04 1.84 19.10
CA THR A 185 3.89 1.35 19.85
C THR A 185 3.66 2.07 21.20
N VAL A 186 2.42 2.46 21.47
CA VAL A 186 1.92 2.80 22.82
C VAL A 186 2.29 1.71 23.84
N ALA A 187 2.83 2.15 24.98
CA ALA A 187 3.24 1.31 26.09
C ALA A 187 2.13 0.33 26.56
N GLY A 188 2.53 -0.90 26.91
CA GLY A 188 1.61 -1.98 27.29
C GLY A 188 1.16 -2.88 26.13
N GLY A 189 1.67 -2.68 24.91
CA GLY A 189 1.41 -3.54 23.74
C GLY A 189 0.03 -3.36 23.09
N LEU A 190 -0.79 -2.44 23.62
CA LEU A 190 -2.15 -2.15 23.13
C LEU A 190 -2.19 -1.31 21.84
N SER A 191 -1.06 -0.73 21.43
CA SER A 191 -0.95 0.20 20.28
C SER A 191 -1.47 -0.34 18.96
N VAL A 192 -1.41 -1.66 18.76
CA VAL A 192 -1.82 -2.28 17.48
C VAL A 192 -3.31 -2.02 17.17
N SER A 193 -4.10 -1.66 18.19
CA SER A 193 -5.52 -1.32 18.06
C SER A 193 -5.81 0.08 17.49
N THR A 194 -4.83 0.99 17.43
CA THR A 194 -5.06 2.40 17.02
C THR A 194 -4.05 2.93 16.00
N GLY A 195 -3.15 2.09 15.48
CA GLY A 195 -2.10 2.47 14.53
C GLY A 195 -0.73 2.76 15.16
N LEU A 196 0.24 3.05 14.29
CA LEU A 196 1.62 3.36 14.66
C LEU A 196 1.74 4.73 15.35
N THR A 197 2.56 4.82 16.39
CA THR A 197 2.85 6.11 17.08
C THR A 197 3.96 6.93 16.44
N ARG A 198 4.77 6.30 15.57
CA ARG A 198 5.81 6.93 14.75
C ARG A 198 5.80 6.34 13.34
N LEU A 199 6.38 7.07 12.38
CA LEU A 199 6.48 6.69 10.96
C LEU A 199 5.14 6.33 10.29
N GLY A 200 4.02 6.76 10.88
CA GLY A 200 2.70 6.65 10.27
C GLY A 200 2.64 7.42 8.95
N ILE A 201 1.86 6.93 8.00
CA ILE A 201 1.79 7.42 6.62
C ILE A 201 1.42 8.91 6.53
N GLU A 202 0.76 9.48 7.53
CA GLU A 202 0.47 10.92 7.65
C GLU A 202 1.72 11.82 7.72
N ASN A 203 2.90 11.24 7.98
CA ASN A 203 4.19 11.94 7.96
C ASN A 203 4.81 12.02 6.55
N CYS A 204 4.30 11.24 5.58
CA CYS A 204 4.71 11.31 4.19
C CYS A 204 4.16 12.60 3.54
N LYS A 205 5.03 13.38 2.90
CA LYS A 205 4.61 14.57 2.14
C LYS A 205 3.98 14.16 0.81
N PRO A 206 3.00 14.91 0.28
CA PRO A 206 2.48 14.69 -1.06
C PRO A 206 3.62 14.66 -2.09
N LEU A 207 3.61 13.63 -2.93
CA LEU A 207 4.63 13.41 -3.96
C LEU A 207 4.15 14.06 -5.27
N PHE A 208 4.89 15.07 -5.72
CA PHE A 208 4.78 15.65 -7.05
C PHE A 208 6.22 15.80 -7.58
N THR A 209 6.65 14.85 -8.40
CA THR A 209 8.04 14.74 -8.83
C THR A 209 8.18 14.20 -10.25
N ARG A 210 9.33 14.41 -10.88
CA ARG A 210 9.69 13.79 -12.16
C ARG A 210 9.94 12.30 -11.93
N ALA A 211 9.64 11.49 -12.95
CA ALA A 211 9.72 10.04 -12.87
C ALA A 211 10.23 9.45 -14.18
N HIS A 212 10.94 8.33 -14.06
CA HIS A 212 11.51 7.57 -15.17
C HIS A 212 11.01 6.13 -15.07
N LEU A 213 10.43 5.62 -16.16
CA LEU A 213 9.96 4.24 -16.29
C LEU A 213 10.92 3.46 -17.17
N PHE A 214 11.54 2.42 -16.62
CA PHE A 214 12.35 1.46 -17.37
C PHE A 214 11.44 0.34 -17.87
N ASP A 215 11.23 0.28 -19.19
CA ASP A 215 10.39 -0.74 -19.82
C ASP A 215 11.22 -2.01 -20.11
N ILE A 216 11.36 -2.86 -19.10
CA ILE A 216 12.19 -4.07 -19.16
C ILE A 216 11.50 -5.17 -19.97
N GLU A 217 10.17 -5.28 -19.91
CA GLU A 217 9.41 -6.11 -20.85
C GLU A 217 9.64 -5.65 -22.30
N GLY A 218 9.45 -4.36 -22.57
CA GLY A 218 9.67 -3.79 -23.90
C GLY A 218 11.10 -3.99 -24.37
N LEU A 219 12.10 -3.85 -23.49
CA LEU A 219 13.50 -4.17 -23.77
C LEU A 219 13.68 -5.64 -24.18
N LYS A 220 13.27 -6.59 -23.33
CA LYS A 220 13.50 -8.04 -23.52
C LYS A 220 12.55 -8.68 -24.54
N GLY A 221 11.49 -7.99 -24.96
CA GLY A 221 10.49 -8.49 -25.91
C GLY A 221 9.57 -9.58 -25.34
N LYS A 222 9.61 -9.79 -24.02
CA LYS A 222 8.82 -10.79 -23.30
C LYS A 222 8.52 -10.30 -21.88
N MET A 223 7.42 -10.77 -21.31
CA MET A 223 7.20 -10.73 -19.86
C MET A 223 8.36 -11.45 -19.15
N LEU A 224 8.82 -10.91 -18.03
CA LEU A 224 9.85 -11.55 -17.21
C LEU A 224 9.22 -12.70 -16.38
N GLU A 225 10.03 -13.67 -15.98
CA GLU A 225 9.55 -14.80 -15.16
C GLU A 225 9.81 -14.58 -13.66
N ALA A 226 9.09 -15.31 -12.80
CA ALA A 226 9.33 -15.25 -11.35
C ALA A 226 10.78 -15.62 -11.01
N GLY A 227 11.44 -14.82 -10.17
CA GLY A 227 12.86 -14.98 -9.86
C GLY A 227 13.82 -14.41 -10.93
N GLU A 228 13.33 -13.78 -12.00
CA GLU A 228 14.18 -13.09 -12.99
C GLU A 228 14.58 -11.70 -12.46
N GLU A 229 15.83 -11.57 -12.00
CA GLU A 229 16.36 -10.31 -11.46
C GLU A 229 16.73 -9.30 -12.55
N ILE A 230 16.27 -8.06 -12.39
CA ILE A 230 16.63 -6.90 -13.21
C ILE A 230 18.00 -6.37 -12.77
N LYS A 231 18.93 -6.24 -13.72
CA LYS A 231 20.31 -5.78 -13.48
C LYS A 231 20.53 -4.33 -13.92
N LEU A 232 21.61 -3.70 -13.46
CA LEU A 232 21.99 -2.36 -13.95
C LEU A 232 22.27 -2.32 -15.46
N ALA A 233 22.70 -3.45 -16.03
CA ALA A 233 22.83 -3.60 -17.48
C ALA A 233 21.47 -3.49 -18.20
N ASP A 234 20.40 -4.07 -17.64
CA ASP A 234 19.04 -3.95 -18.19
C ASP A 234 18.57 -2.49 -18.14
N LEU A 235 18.78 -1.77 -17.03
CA LEU A 235 18.36 -0.36 -16.93
C LEU A 235 19.05 0.53 -17.96
N ARG A 236 20.35 0.31 -18.21
CA ARG A 236 21.12 1.07 -19.20
C ARG A 236 20.68 0.76 -20.63
N ALA A 237 20.40 -0.51 -20.95
CA ALA A 237 19.87 -0.91 -22.24
C ALA A 237 18.43 -0.40 -22.46
N ALA A 238 17.60 -0.37 -21.40
CA ALA A 238 16.27 0.22 -21.42
C ALA A 238 16.35 1.73 -21.70
N MET A 239 17.16 2.48 -20.95
CA MET A 239 17.41 3.91 -21.21
C MET A 239 17.81 4.18 -22.66
N GLN A 240 18.77 3.41 -23.20
CA GLN A 240 19.20 3.54 -24.60
C GLN A 240 18.04 3.31 -25.59
N LYS A 241 17.23 2.26 -25.38
CA LYS A 241 16.08 1.94 -26.25
C LYS A 241 14.96 2.99 -26.15
N GLN A 242 14.79 3.58 -24.97
CA GLN A 242 13.75 4.56 -24.64
C GLN A 242 14.18 6.01 -24.91
N ASN A 243 15.42 6.23 -25.40
CA ASN A 243 16.06 7.54 -25.60
C ASN A 243 16.17 8.40 -24.32
N MET A 244 16.21 7.75 -23.15
CA MET A 244 16.46 8.41 -21.86
C MET A 244 17.97 8.46 -21.59
N LYS A 245 18.42 9.38 -20.74
CA LYS A 245 19.81 9.48 -20.31
C LYS A 245 19.96 9.34 -18.80
N GLU A 246 21.02 8.67 -18.36
CA GLU A 246 21.26 8.44 -16.94
C GLU A 246 21.52 9.75 -16.16
N GLU A 247 22.05 10.78 -16.83
CA GLU A 247 22.23 12.10 -16.23
C GLU A 247 20.94 12.88 -16.02
N ASP A 248 19.82 12.54 -16.67
CA ASP A 248 18.54 13.25 -16.48
C ASP A 248 17.87 12.89 -15.15
N ILE A 249 18.23 11.73 -14.58
CA ILE A 249 17.81 11.26 -13.27
C ILE A 249 18.49 12.11 -12.19
N LYS A 250 17.68 12.83 -11.40
CA LYS A 250 18.14 13.70 -10.32
C LYS A 250 17.54 13.30 -8.97
N GLU A 251 18.19 13.74 -7.91
CA GLU A 251 17.73 13.58 -6.53
C GLU A 251 16.25 13.95 -6.37
N GLY A 252 15.50 13.08 -5.71
CA GLY A 252 14.05 13.18 -5.50
C GLY A 252 13.17 12.75 -6.68
N ASP A 253 13.73 12.25 -7.79
CA ASP A 253 12.92 11.63 -8.86
C ASP A 253 12.31 10.28 -8.40
N GLY A 254 11.25 9.84 -9.07
CA GLY A 254 10.70 8.48 -8.96
C GLY A 254 11.29 7.53 -10.01
N LEU A 255 11.49 6.25 -9.66
CA LEU A 255 12.08 5.24 -10.54
C LEU A 255 11.18 4.00 -10.62
N PHE A 256 10.67 3.71 -11.82
CA PHE A 256 9.61 2.71 -12.03
C PHE A 256 10.01 1.63 -13.02
N PHE A 257 9.55 0.39 -12.82
CA PHE A 257 9.93 -0.77 -13.62
C PHE A 257 8.70 -1.46 -14.23
N ASN A 258 8.63 -1.57 -15.56
CA ASN A 258 7.65 -2.43 -16.23
C ASN A 258 8.31 -3.78 -16.58
N THR A 259 7.84 -4.83 -15.93
CA THR A 259 8.30 -6.22 -16.09
C THR A 259 7.37 -7.07 -16.97
N GLY A 260 6.16 -6.56 -17.22
CA GLY A 260 5.08 -7.28 -17.89
C GLY A 260 4.24 -8.15 -16.94
N TRP A 261 4.67 -8.35 -15.69
CA TRP A 261 3.98 -9.18 -14.70
C TRP A 261 2.54 -8.71 -14.42
N GLY A 262 2.31 -7.40 -14.51
CA GLY A 262 0.99 -6.77 -14.40
C GLY A 262 -0.03 -7.27 -15.43
N LYS A 263 0.40 -7.95 -16.51
CA LYS A 263 -0.50 -8.61 -17.48
C LYS A 263 -1.24 -9.81 -16.89
N LEU A 264 -0.75 -10.39 -15.79
CA LEU A 264 -1.40 -11.48 -15.05
C LEU A 264 -2.51 -10.97 -14.11
N TRP A 265 -2.52 -9.69 -13.76
CA TRP A 265 -3.51 -9.08 -12.87
C TRP A 265 -4.95 -9.38 -13.32
N MET A 266 -5.76 -9.95 -12.44
CA MET A 266 -7.15 -10.37 -12.69
C MET A 266 -7.33 -11.43 -13.81
N LYS A 267 -6.25 -11.98 -14.37
CA LYS A 267 -6.28 -13.03 -15.40
C LYS A 267 -5.68 -14.35 -14.92
N ASN A 268 -4.63 -14.29 -14.11
CA ASN A 268 -3.99 -15.45 -13.48
C ASN A 268 -3.33 -15.01 -12.17
N ASN A 269 -4.16 -14.77 -11.16
CA ASN A 269 -3.72 -14.33 -9.83
C ASN A 269 -2.83 -15.38 -9.14
N ASP A 270 -3.05 -16.67 -9.41
CA ASP A 270 -2.23 -17.77 -8.89
C ASP A 270 -0.77 -17.64 -9.36
N LYS A 271 -0.52 -17.37 -10.65
CA LYS A 271 0.83 -17.08 -11.15
C LYS A 271 1.34 -15.73 -10.64
N PHE A 272 0.49 -14.69 -10.60
CA PHE A 272 0.91 -13.37 -10.11
C PHE A 272 1.45 -13.46 -8.67
N ASN A 273 0.82 -14.27 -7.82
CA ASN A 273 1.17 -14.51 -6.43
C ASN A 273 2.23 -15.62 -6.21
N SER A 274 2.77 -16.27 -7.25
CA SER A 274 3.71 -17.40 -7.07
C SER A 274 5.19 -16.98 -6.94
N GLY A 275 5.45 -15.68 -6.79
CA GLY A 275 6.75 -15.03 -6.99
C GLY A 275 6.62 -13.89 -7.99
N GLU A 276 7.72 -13.25 -8.36
CA GLU A 276 7.78 -12.20 -9.38
C GLU A 276 9.21 -11.91 -9.88
N PRO A 277 9.36 -11.34 -11.09
CA PRO A 277 10.57 -10.62 -11.46
C PRO A 277 10.67 -9.28 -10.72
N GLY A 278 11.88 -8.76 -10.57
CA GLY A 278 12.07 -7.45 -9.93
C GLY A 278 13.53 -7.07 -9.77
N ILE A 279 13.80 -5.94 -9.13
CA ILE A 279 15.16 -5.47 -8.88
C ILE A 279 15.88 -6.26 -7.78
N GLY A 280 17.21 -6.30 -7.83
CA GLY A 280 18.05 -6.82 -6.73
C GLY A 280 18.89 -5.74 -6.06
N LEU A 281 19.74 -6.15 -5.10
CA LEU A 281 20.57 -5.24 -4.31
C LEU A 281 21.58 -4.40 -5.12
N GLU A 282 21.97 -4.84 -6.33
CA GLU A 282 22.79 -4.04 -7.25
C GLU A 282 22.06 -2.76 -7.67
N VAL A 283 20.83 -2.92 -8.16
CA VAL A 283 19.97 -1.82 -8.62
C VAL A 283 19.48 -0.98 -7.44
N ALA A 284 19.17 -1.60 -6.29
CA ALA A 284 18.78 -0.89 -5.08
C ALA A 284 19.85 0.11 -4.62
N LYS A 285 21.14 -0.28 -4.63
CA LYS A 285 22.25 0.63 -4.29
C LYS A 285 22.33 1.83 -5.23
N TRP A 286 22.20 1.59 -6.53
CA TRP A 286 22.19 2.68 -7.52
C TRP A 286 20.98 3.62 -7.36
N ILE A 287 19.79 3.09 -7.03
CA ILE A 287 18.60 3.89 -6.68
C ILE A 287 18.88 4.83 -5.50
N ILE A 288 19.56 4.30 -4.46
CA ILE A 288 19.96 5.05 -3.26
C ILE A 288 21.00 6.12 -3.63
N ASP A 289 22.01 5.79 -4.45
CA ASP A 289 23.02 6.74 -4.93
C ASP A 289 22.43 7.86 -5.80
N LYS A 290 21.32 7.60 -6.53
CA LYS A 290 20.55 8.63 -7.24
C LYS A 290 19.67 9.48 -6.32
N GLY A 291 19.47 9.05 -5.07
CA GLY A 291 18.60 9.72 -4.09
C GLY A 291 17.13 9.74 -4.52
N ALA A 292 16.60 8.61 -5.00
CA ALA A 292 15.20 8.51 -5.43
C ALA A 292 14.22 8.81 -4.27
N THR A 293 13.07 9.43 -4.56
CA THR A 293 12.02 9.63 -3.53
C THR A 293 11.06 8.44 -3.40
N VAL A 294 10.86 7.70 -4.49
CA VAL A 294 9.92 6.59 -4.58
C VAL A 294 10.40 5.63 -5.66
N ILE A 295 10.22 4.34 -5.43
CA ILE A 295 10.35 3.30 -6.45
C ILE A 295 9.00 2.62 -6.68
N GLY A 296 8.88 1.85 -7.76
CA GLY A 296 7.70 1.02 -7.95
C GLY A 296 7.75 0.14 -9.19
N ALA A 297 6.83 -0.81 -9.27
CA ALA A 297 6.73 -1.74 -10.39
C ALA A 297 5.29 -2.15 -10.69
N ASP A 298 5.10 -2.89 -11.78
CA ASP A 298 3.86 -3.61 -12.10
C ASP A 298 3.73 -4.95 -11.34
N THR A 299 4.56 -5.16 -10.32
CA THR A 299 4.70 -6.36 -9.48
C THR A 299 4.35 -6.03 -8.01
N TRP A 300 4.18 -7.05 -7.15
CA TRP A 300 3.70 -6.92 -5.77
C TRP A 300 4.80 -6.81 -4.70
N ALA A 301 6.09 -6.85 -5.08
CA ALA A 301 7.23 -6.61 -4.19
C ALA A 301 8.24 -5.57 -4.75
N THR A 302 8.12 -5.16 -6.03
CA THR A 302 9.14 -4.41 -6.82
C THR A 302 10.51 -5.13 -6.97
N GLU A 303 10.88 -6.03 -6.05
CA GLU A 303 12.11 -6.80 -6.00
C GLU A 303 11.91 -8.26 -6.41
N VAL A 304 13.01 -8.92 -6.79
CA VAL A 304 12.97 -10.29 -7.31
C VAL A 304 12.52 -11.32 -6.24
N VAL A 305 11.48 -12.11 -6.56
CA VAL A 305 10.97 -13.19 -5.68
C VAL A 305 10.81 -14.50 -6.46
N PRO A 306 11.44 -15.62 -6.04
CA PRO A 306 12.37 -15.75 -4.92
C PRO A 306 13.69 -15.02 -5.19
N ASN A 307 14.37 -14.60 -4.13
CA ASN A 307 15.68 -13.99 -4.25
C ASN A 307 16.71 -15.01 -4.80
N PRO A 308 17.58 -14.63 -5.76
CA PRO A 308 18.64 -15.51 -6.26
C PRO A 308 19.60 -16.01 -5.17
N ASP A 309 19.84 -15.21 -4.13
CA ASP A 309 20.42 -15.69 -2.88
C ASP A 309 19.32 -16.28 -1.99
N LYS A 310 19.33 -17.60 -1.87
CA LYS A 310 18.34 -18.38 -1.08
C LYS A 310 18.42 -18.15 0.43
N THR A 311 19.39 -17.36 0.91
CA THR A 311 19.46 -16.91 2.31
C THR A 311 18.76 -15.58 2.54
N LEU A 312 18.37 -14.86 1.48
CA LEU A 312 17.75 -13.54 1.58
C LEU A 312 16.24 -13.58 1.29
N ALA A 313 15.49 -12.74 1.99
CA ALA A 313 14.08 -12.45 1.75
C ALA A 313 13.86 -10.94 1.87
N PHE A 314 13.15 -10.35 0.90
CA PHE A 314 12.82 -8.92 0.83
C PHE A 314 13.99 -7.97 1.17
N ALA A 315 15.15 -8.24 0.57
CA ALA A 315 16.39 -7.54 0.89
C ALA A 315 16.40 -6.10 0.35
N VAL A 316 15.70 -5.85 -0.77
CA VAL A 316 15.57 -4.50 -1.32
C VAL A 316 14.61 -3.67 -0.47
N HIS A 317 13.49 -4.20 0.02
CA HIS A 317 12.62 -3.51 0.97
C HIS A 317 13.39 -3.04 2.22
N ALA A 318 14.20 -3.91 2.80
CA ALA A 318 15.02 -3.59 3.96
C ALA A 318 16.03 -2.47 3.66
N GLU A 319 16.68 -2.50 2.49
CA GLU A 319 17.66 -1.49 2.10
C GLU A 319 17.01 -0.14 1.73
N VAL A 320 15.93 -0.15 0.95
CA VAL A 320 15.26 1.02 0.39
C VAL A 320 14.40 1.73 1.43
N ILE A 321 13.47 1.01 2.07
CA ILE A 321 12.50 1.59 3.02
C ILE A 321 13.14 1.76 4.40
N CYS A 322 13.60 0.67 5.01
CA CYS A 322 14.05 0.70 6.42
C CYS A 322 15.37 1.44 6.61
N LYS A 323 16.36 1.25 5.72
CA LYS A 323 17.68 1.91 5.89
C LYS A 323 17.74 3.31 5.30
N ASN A 324 17.15 3.52 4.11
CA ASN A 324 17.32 4.76 3.35
C ASN A 324 16.04 5.64 3.28
N GLY A 325 14.90 5.18 3.77
CA GLY A 325 13.68 6.00 3.88
C GLY A 325 13.02 6.34 2.53
N ILE A 326 13.26 5.52 1.51
CA ILE A 326 12.69 5.66 0.17
C ILE A 326 11.38 4.86 0.13
N TYR A 327 10.34 5.44 -0.45
CA TYR A 327 9.02 4.82 -0.53
C TYR A 327 8.92 3.80 -1.67
N ASN A 328 8.00 2.84 -1.57
CA ASN A 328 7.74 1.82 -2.59
C ASN A 328 6.26 1.88 -3.03
N HIS A 329 5.99 1.71 -4.33
CA HIS A 329 4.64 1.74 -4.90
C HIS A 329 4.45 0.58 -5.88
N GLU A 330 3.67 -0.39 -5.46
CA GLU A 330 3.56 -1.70 -6.08
C GLU A 330 2.26 -1.86 -6.87
N ASN A 331 2.21 -2.88 -7.71
CA ASN A 331 1.05 -3.27 -8.52
C ASN A 331 0.55 -2.12 -9.42
N LEU A 332 1.46 -1.31 -9.95
CA LEU A 332 1.15 -0.21 -10.88
C LEU A 332 0.72 -0.75 -12.27
N ASP A 333 0.15 0.13 -13.08
CA ASP A 333 -0.19 -0.13 -14.48
C ASP A 333 0.40 0.95 -15.40
N PHE A 334 1.40 0.56 -16.19
CA PHE A 334 2.08 1.45 -17.13
C PHE A 334 1.57 1.33 -18.57
N THR A 335 0.56 0.49 -18.84
CA THR A 335 0.12 0.12 -20.20
C THR A 335 -0.16 1.34 -21.09
N ALA A 336 -0.85 2.34 -20.55
CA ALA A 336 -1.22 3.54 -21.30
C ALA A 336 -0.04 4.51 -21.54
N LEU A 337 0.92 4.58 -20.61
CA LEU A 337 2.15 5.35 -20.81
C LEU A 337 3.03 4.72 -21.90
N ILE A 338 3.20 3.39 -21.86
CA ILE A 338 4.03 2.64 -22.82
C ILE A 338 3.42 2.73 -24.23
N ALA A 339 2.10 2.62 -24.35
CA ALA A 339 1.39 2.80 -25.64
C ALA A 339 1.67 4.18 -26.29
N ASP A 340 1.76 5.24 -25.48
CA ASP A 340 2.10 6.60 -25.93
C ASP A 340 3.62 6.90 -25.92
N ASN A 341 4.48 5.90 -25.67
CA ASN A 341 5.94 6.01 -25.55
C ASN A 341 6.41 7.03 -24.48
N LYS A 342 5.66 7.15 -23.39
CA LYS A 342 5.89 8.09 -22.29
C LYS A 342 6.68 7.45 -21.15
N TYR A 343 8.00 7.43 -21.30
CA TYR A 343 8.91 6.87 -20.29
C TYR A 343 9.41 7.89 -19.26
N GLN A 344 9.21 9.19 -19.53
CA GLN A 344 9.53 10.31 -18.64
C GLN A 344 8.27 11.15 -18.41
N PHE A 345 7.89 11.33 -17.15
CA PHE A 345 6.62 11.97 -16.76
C PHE A 345 6.73 12.62 -15.38
N VAL A 346 5.69 13.36 -14.97
CA VAL A 346 5.51 13.78 -13.57
C VAL A 346 4.65 12.77 -12.85
N TYR A 347 5.21 12.10 -11.86
CA TYR A 347 4.49 11.23 -10.92
C TYR A 347 3.80 12.09 -9.85
N VAL A 348 2.52 11.79 -9.61
CA VAL A 348 1.68 12.47 -8.61
C VAL A 348 0.97 11.43 -7.74
N PHE A 349 1.20 11.52 -6.43
CA PHE A 349 0.48 10.73 -5.43
C PHE A 349 0.50 11.44 -4.08
N SER A 350 -0.65 11.49 -3.40
CA SER A 350 -0.71 11.80 -1.98
C SER A 350 -1.30 10.60 -1.27
N PRO A 351 -0.62 10.02 -0.26
CA PRO A 351 -1.26 9.08 0.63
C PRO A 351 -2.50 9.70 1.29
N ALA A 352 -3.48 8.87 1.63
CA ALA A 352 -4.54 9.27 2.54
C ALA A 352 -3.92 9.57 3.93
N PRO A 353 -4.27 10.68 4.60
CA PRO A 353 -3.67 11.07 5.89
C PRO A 353 -4.24 10.26 7.06
N ILE A 354 -4.18 8.92 6.94
CA ILE A 354 -4.68 7.98 7.95
C ILE A 354 -3.63 7.86 9.05
N LYS A 355 -3.92 8.48 10.20
CA LYS A 355 -3.00 8.53 11.33
C LYS A 355 -2.56 7.13 11.77
N GLY A 356 -1.25 6.91 11.82
CA GLY A 356 -0.66 5.64 12.22
C GLY A 356 -0.79 4.52 11.19
N GLY A 357 -1.19 4.81 9.95
CA GLY A 357 -1.20 3.84 8.86
C GLY A 357 0.21 3.43 8.46
N THR A 358 0.41 2.16 8.10
CA THR A 358 1.68 1.62 7.60
C THR A 358 1.99 2.03 6.15
N GLY A 359 0.98 2.47 5.41
CA GLY A 359 1.01 2.78 3.98
C GLY A 359 -0.34 3.33 3.52
N SER A 360 -0.57 3.42 2.22
CA SER A 360 -1.85 3.91 1.66
C SER A 360 -2.21 3.24 0.34
N ASN A 361 -3.50 3.14 0.09
CA ASN A 361 -4.08 2.95 -1.22
C ASN A 361 -4.24 4.32 -1.90
N GLY A 362 -4.65 4.32 -3.16
CA GLY A 362 -5.03 5.52 -3.90
C GLY A 362 -4.90 5.35 -5.40
N GLY A 363 -5.08 6.47 -6.13
CA GLY A 363 -4.91 6.53 -7.58
C GLY A 363 -3.68 7.33 -7.95
N PRO A 364 -2.46 6.74 -7.99
CA PRO A 364 -1.30 7.42 -8.54
C PRO A 364 -1.52 7.82 -10.00
N LEU A 365 -1.01 8.99 -10.36
CA LEU A 365 -1.13 9.59 -11.68
C LEU A 365 0.24 9.84 -12.29
N ALA A 366 0.32 9.76 -13.61
CA ALA A 366 1.42 10.28 -14.42
C ALA A 366 0.90 11.43 -15.31
N MET A 367 1.68 12.50 -15.45
CA MET A 367 1.35 13.67 -16.28
C MET A 367 2.48 13.96 -17.28
N THR A 368 2.17 14.26 -18.54
CA THR A 368 3.16 14.43 -19.64
C THR A 368 2.99 15.68 -20.48
#